data_AF-A0A5D2CAG6-F1
#
_entry.id   AF-A0A5D2CAG6-F1
#
_cell.length_a   1.000
_cell.length_b   1.000
_cell.length_c   1.000
_cell.angle_alpha   90.00
_cell.angle_beta   90.00
_cell.angle_gamma   90.00
#
_symmetry.space_group_name_H-M   'P 1'
#
loop_
_entity.id
_entity.type
_entity.pdbx_description
1 polymer ?
#
loop_
_entity_poly.entity_id
_entity_poly.type
_entity_poly.pdbx_seq_one_letter_code
_entity_poly.pdbx_strand_id
1 'polypeptide(L)'
;MGIDLRQVVAGILTLTMFVMLGQMIKRDHFDSLQDKLPGEAQDVQVGNANVIEKDGLVKLSKGSKGPWMKDSQELKPCWSRTTFDGIEQSRGYVTFSLTNGPEYHVSQMADAVIVARYLAAALVLPDIRGSRPGDERNFKDIYDVEKFMKSLDGVVKVVKQLPNEISIRDLAAVKVPNRVTEDHIVENVQPIFKSKGNIRLATYFPTVNMRKTTQKSSVDSVSCLGMFGTLELQPEVSEVVDSMIEQLRTLSRKSDGLFIAVDLRVDVLENKNCHGSGTNVAKSCYNAQEIALFLRKVGFDTDTTIYLTQSKWDNSLSVLKDIFPKTYTKENIMPEEKKGKFLEFEGSELEKVIDFYICSKSDVFVPALSGLFYANVAGKRIALGKPQILVPADIPGTSATVTNYLSPYVAKKNHLAYSCFC
;
A
#
# COMPACT_ATOMS: atom_id res chain seq x y z
N MET A 1 -42.46 54.98 6.04
CA MET A 1 -41.38 54.04 5.67
C MET A 1 -41.91 53.20 4.52
N GLY A 2 -41.69 53.65 3.28
CA GLY A 2 -42.16 52.94 2.09
C GLY A 2 -41.16 51.87 1.71
N ILE A 3 -41.58 50.62 1.63
CA ILE A 3 -40.73 49.52 1.17
C ILE A 3 -40.54 49.71 -0.34
N ASP A 4 -39.29 49.82 -0.79
CA ASP A 4 -38.97 49.92 -2.21
C ASP A 4 -39.33 48.61 -2.91
N LEU A 5 -40.35 48.68 -3.77
CA LEU A 5 -40.91 47.55 -4.49
C LEU A 5 -39.85 46.84 -5.35
N ARG A 6 -38.79 47.54 -5.78
CA ARG A 6 -37.68 46.96 -6.54
C ARG A 6 -36.83 46.02 -5.69
N GLN A 7 -36.63 46.35 -4.41
CA GLN A 7 -35.87 45.50 -3.49
C GLN A 7 -36.63 44.22 -3.15
N VAL A 8 -37.98 44.30 -3.05
CA VAL A 8 -38.83 43.13 -2.84
C VAL A 8 -38.81 42.20 -4.06
N VAL A 9 -38.91 42.76 -5.26
CA VAL A 9 -38.83 41.96 -6.51
C VAL A 9 -37.45 41.32 -6.67
N ALA A 10 -36.37 42.02 -6.33
CA ALA A 10 -35.03 41.45 -6.35
C ALA A 10 -34.86 40.31 -5.34
N GLY A 11 -35.43 40.44 -4.13
CA GLY A 11 -35.42 39.37 -3.11
C GLY A 11 -36.24 38.15 -3.51
N ILE A 12 -37.35 38.33 -4.21
CA ILE A 12 -38.17 37.21 -4.72
C ILE A 12 -37.41 36.49 -5.85
N LEU A 13 -36.78 37.24 -6.77
CA LEU A 13 -36.02 36.65 -7.87
C LEU A 13 -34.82 35.82 -7.37
N THR A 14 -34.07 36.32 -6.39
CA THR A 14 -32.95 35.56 -5.80
C THR A 14 -33.44 34.30 -5.10
N LEU A 15 -34.54 34.38 -4.34
CA LEU A 15 -35.13 33.19 -3.70
C LEU A 15 -35.57 32.15 -4.73
N THR A 16 -36.19 32.57 -5.84
CA THR A 16 -36.59 31.65 -6.91
C THR A 16 -35.40 31.00 -7.61
N MET A 17 -34.29 31.73 -7.81
CA MET A 17 -33.06 31.16 -8.34
C MET A 17 -32.47 30.09 -7.40
N PHE A 18 -32.46 30.34 -6.08
CA PHE A 18 -31.99 29.34 -5.11
C PHE A 18 -32.88 28.11 -5.03
N VAL A 19 -34.21 28.28 -5.15
CA VAL A 19 -35.15 27.16 -5.20
C VAL A 19 -34.98 26.34 -6.49
N MET A 20 -34.75 26.98 -7.64
CA MET A 20 -34.47 26.28 -8.89
C MET A 20 -33.13 25.54 -8.84
N LEU A 21 -32.07 26.14 -8.27
CA LEU A 21 -30.79 25.44 -8.04
C LEU A 21 -30.96 24.23 -7.11
N GLY A 22 -31.74 24.39 -6.02
CA GLY A 22 -32.04 23.29 -5.10
C GLY A 22 -32.83 22.16 -5.76
N GLN A 23 -33.75 22.48 -6.68
CA GLN A 23 -34.49 21.47 -7.46
C GLN A 23 -33.61 20.78 -8.51
N MET A 24 -32.64 21.46 -9.12
CA MET A 24 -31.68 20.84 -10.04
C MET A 24 -30.76 19.86 -9.32
N ILE A 25 -30.23 20.23 -8.14
CA ILE A 25 -29.38 19.33 -7.32
C ILE A 25 -30.15 18.09 -6.85
N LYS A 26 -31.47 18.22 -6.59
CA LYS A 26 -32.31 17.09 -6.17
C LYS A 26 -32.61 16.13 -7.33
N ARG A 27 -32.69 16.62 -8.56
CA ARG A 27 -33.04 15.84 -9.76
C ARG A 27 -31.87 15.01 -10.31
N ASP A 28 -30.63 15.45 -10.09
CA ASP A 28 -29.44 14.75 -10.58
C ASP A 28 -28.89 13.67 -9.63
N HIS A 29 -29.45 13.53 -8.42
CA HIS A 29 -28.89 12.59 -7.43
C HIS A 29 -29.85 11.62 -6.74
N PHE A 30 -31.17 11.77 -6.86
CA PHE A 30 -32.12 10.81 -6.27
C PHE A 30 -33.45 10.82 -7.02
N ASP A 31 -33.55 10.03 -8.10
CA ASP A 31 -34.82 9.42 -8.49
C ASP A 31 -34.53 8.07 -9.15
N SER A 32 -34.85 7.01 -8.42
CA SER A 32 -34.87 5.63 -8.87
C SER A 32 -35.95 5.49 -9.95
N LEU A 33 -35.54 5.08 -11.15
CA LEU A 33 -36.44 4.65 -12.21
C LEU A 33 -37.12 3.34 -11.78
N GLN A 34 -38.33 3.44 -11.23
CA GLN A 34 -39.30 2.36 -11.20
C GLN A 34 -40.20 2.49 -12.43
N ASP A 35 -39.71 2.07 -13.60
CA ASP A 35 -40.56 1.90 -14.78
C ASP A 35 -41.10 0.46 -14.84
N LYS A 36 -42.42 0.37 -14.83
CA LYS A 36 -43.22 -0.84 -15.03
C LYS A 36 -43.17 -1.24 -16.51
N LEU A 37 -42.94 -2.53 -16.77
CA LEU A 37 -43.38 -3.22 -17.99
C LEU A 37 -44.17 -4.50 -17.59
N PRO A 38 -45.27 -4.84 -18.31
CA PRO A 38 -46.20 -5.90 -17.93
C PRO A 38 -45.88 -7.26 -18.58
N GLY A 39 -46.20 -8.35 -17.90
CA GLY A 39 -46.16 -9.71 -18.45
C GLY A 39 -46.51 -10.78 -17.41
N GLU A 40 -47.46 -11.66 -17.75
CA GLU A 40 -48.27 -12.50 -16.85
C GLU A 40 -47.60 -13.78 -16.28
N ALA A 41 -48.15 -14.18 -15.13
CA ALA A 41 -48.41 -15.55 -14.64
C ALA A 41 -47.23 -16.45 -14.18
N GLN A 42 -47.16 -16.79 -12.89
CA GLN A 42 -47.96 -17.86 -12.28
C GLN A 42 -47.74 -17.92 -10.75
N ASP A 43 -48.84 -18.03 -10.02
CA ASP A 43 -48.93 -18.25 -8.58
C ASP A 43 -48.32 -19.61 -8.20
N VAL A 44 -47.36 -19.60 -7.26
CA VAL A 44 -47.12 -20.75 -6.37
C VAL A 44 -47.04 -20.21 -4.95
N GLN A 45 -48.09 -20.47 -4.18
CA GLN A 45 -48.14 -20.24 -2.73
C GLN A 45 -47.15 -21.16 -2.02
N VAL A 46 -46.17 -20.59 -1.31
CA VAL A 46 -45.45 -21.27 -0.22
C VAL A 46 -45.25 -20.33 0.96
N GLY A 47 -46.04 -20.56 2.00
CA GLY A 47 -45.67 -20.58 3.42
C GLY A 47 -44.83 -19.45 4.01
N ASN A 48 -45.45 -18.71 4.95
CA ASN A 48 -44.79 -17.90 5.98
C ASN A 48 -43.57 -18.60 6.60
N ALA A 49 -42.38 -18.02 6.42
CA ALA A 49 -41.23 -18.28 7.29
C ALA A 49 -40.27 -17.07 7.29
N ASN A 50 -40.29 -16.34 8.40
CA ASN A 50 -39.24 -15.54 9.02
C ASN A 50 -38.02 -15.14 8.17
N VAL A 51 -37.90 -13.82 7.98
CA VAL A 51 -36.71 -13.09 7.51
C VAL A 51 -35.45 -13.56 8.27
N ILE A 52 -34.48 -14.11 7.54
CA ILE A 52 -33.10 -14.30 7.99
C ILE A 52 -32.20 -13.62 6.97
N GLU A 53 -31.82 -12.36 7.23
CA GLU A 53 -30.65 -11.74 6.60
C GLU A 53 -29.38 -12.42 7.15
N LYS A 54 -28.79 -13.33 6.37
CA LYS A 54 -27.42 -13.82 6.54
C LYS A 54 -26.77 -13.92 5.17
N ASP A 55 -26.32 -12.79 4.64
CA ASP A 55 -25.75 -12.71 3.28
C ASP A 55 -24.22 -12.99 3.22
N GLY A 56 -23.70 -13.79 4.16
CA GLY A 56 -22.31 -14.25 4.15
C GLY A 56 -22.26 -15.77 3.93
N LEU A 57 -21.61 -16.22 2.85
CA LEU A 57 -21.48 -17.65 2.52
C LEU A 57 -20.40 -18.37 3.37
N VAL A 58 -19.66 -17.63 4.19
CA VAL A 58 -18.53 -18.10 4.98
C VAL A 58 -18.92 -18.23 6.45
N LYS A 59 -18.57 -19.35 7.11
CA LYS A 59 -18.85 -19.54 8.54
C LYS A 59 -18.00 -18.59 9.39
N LEU A 60 -18.64 -17.66 10.10
CA LEU A 60 -18.04 -16.80 11.12
C LEU A 60 -17.86 -17.57 12.44
N SER A 61 -16.79 -17.29 13.20
CA SER A 61 -16.59 -17.89 14.52
C SER A 61 -17.64 -17.36 15.53
N LYS A 62 -18.14 -18.21 16.42
CA LYS A 62 -19.10 -17.81 17.46
C LYS A 62 -18.51 -16.68 18.31
N GLY A 63 -19.15 -15.50 18.27
CA GLY A 63 -18.75 -14.31 19.05
C GLY A 63 -17.97 -13.23 18.29
N SER A 64 -17.76 -13.36 16.97
CA SER A 64 -17.10 -12.29 16.19
C SER A 64 -18.07 -11.15 15.84
N LYS A 65 -17.60 -9.89 15.94
CA LYS A 65 -18.24 -8.74 15.27
C LYS A 65 -17.98 -8.88 13.77
N GLY A 66 -18.74 -9.71 13.04
CA GLY A 66 -18.57 -9.87 11.59
C GLY A 66 -17.23 -10.51 11.16
N PRO A 67 -16.74 -10.26 9.93
CA PRO A 67 -15.50 -10.82 9.38
C PRO A 67 -14.22 -10.15 9.91
N TRP A 68 -14.33 -9.21 10.84
CA TRP A 68 -13.21 -8.45 11.39
C TRP A 68 -12.40 -9.28 12.40
N MET A 69 -11.08 -9.31 12.24
CA MET A 69 -10.14 -9.88 13.20
C MET A 69 -9.65 -8.78 14.14
N LYS A 70 -9.36 -9.14 15.40
CA LYS A 70 -8.72 -8.21 16.32
C LYS A 70 -7.26 -8.01 15.92
N ASP A 71 -6.79 -6.78 16.05
CA ASP A 71 -5.37 -6.48 15.99
C ASP A 71 -4.62 -7.28 17.07
N SER A 72 -3.41 -7.67 16.72
CA SER A 72 -2.44 -8.26 17.62
C SER A 72 -1.56 -7.15 18.22
N GLN A 73 -0.78 -7.48 19.25
CA GLN A 73 0.20 -6.53 19.77
C GLN A 73 1.24 -6.19 18.69
N GLU A 74 1.59 -4.92 18.59
CA GLU A 74 2.71 -4.45 17.76
C GLU A 74 3.99 -5.19 18.17
N LEU A 75 4.68 -5.75 17.17
CA LEU A 75 5.87 -6.56 17.41
C LEU A 75 7.09 -5.66 17.54
N LYS A 76 8.03 -6.05 18.41
CA LYS A 76 9.23 -5.24 18.64
C LYS A 76 10.33 -5.64 17.67
N PRO A 77 11.12 -4.68 17.16
CA PRO A 77 12.36 -4.99 16.45
C PRO A 77 13.25 -5.93 17.25
N CYS A 78 13.73 -7.01 16.62
CA CYS A 78 14.62 -7.98 17.26
C CYS A 78 16.05 -7.98 16.70
N TRP A 79 16.37 -7.05 15.79
CA TRP A 79 17.71 -6.87 15.26
C TRP A 79 18.61 -6.12 16.26
N SER A 80 19.86 -6.56 16.36
CA SER A 80 20.90 -5.87 17.11
C SER A 80 21.61 -4.85 16.23
N ARG A 81 21.85 -3.66 16.79
CA ARG A 81 22.85 -2.72 16.26
C ARG A 81 24.21 -3.23 16.69
N THR A 82 24.73 -4.20 15.95
CA THR A 82 26.12 -4.63 16.13
C THR A 82 27.00 -3.48 15.66
N THR A 83 27.62 -2.79 16.61
CA THR A 83 28.56 -1.71 16.34
C THR A 83 29.69 -2.26 15.48
N PHE A 84 29.96 -1.58 14.38
CA PHE A 84 31.08 -1.86 13.50
C PHE A 84 32.37 -1.31 14.15
N ASP A 85 32.72 -1.86 15.32
CA ASP A 85 33.92 -1.47 16.06
C ASP A 85 35.14 -2.19 15.48
N GLY A 86 36.17 -1.43 15.08
CA GLY A 86 37.52 -1.96 14.84
C GLY A 86 37.90 -2.33 13.40
N ILE A 87 37.11 -2.00 12.38
CA ILE A 87 37.53 -2.12 10.98
C ILE A 87 37.91 -0.73 10.45
N GLU A 88 39.13 -0.59 9.92
CA GLU A 88 39.54 0.63 9.20
C GLU A 88 38.52 0.89 8.08
N GLN A 89 37.78 2.00 8.21
CA GLN A 89 36.83 2.40 7.17
C GLN A 89 37.58 2.55 5.85
N SER A 90 37.10 1.88 4.81
CA SER A 90 37.59 2.15 3.47
C SER A 90 37.31 3.62 3.14
N ARG A 91 38.17 4.24 2.33
CA ARG A 91 37.96 5.61 1.84
C ARG A 91 36.90 5.71 0.74
N GLY A 92 36.21 4.61 0.44
CA GLY A 92 35.30 4.46 -0.69
C GLY A 92 33.83 4.73 -0.36
N TYR A 93 33.05 5.05 -1.39
CA TYR A 93 31.63 5.38 -1.29
C TYR A 93 30.77 4.39 -2.09
N VAL A 94 29.62 4.05 -1.50
CA VAL A 94 28.56 3.30 -2.15
C VAL A 94 27.37 4.24 -2.39
N THR A 95 26.98 4.40 -3.65
CA THR A 95 25.82 5.20 -4.06
C THR A 95 24.74 4.31 -4.66
N PHE A 96 23.49 4.77 -4.62
CA PHE A 96 22.36 4.09 -5.26
C PHE A 96 21.18 5.07 -5.39
N SER A 97 20.17 4.67 -6.15
CA SER A 97 18.92 5.42 -6.32
C SER A 97 17.76 4.54 -5.89
N LEU A 98 16.80 5.13 -5.18
CA LEU A 98 15.52 4.49 -4.87
C LEU A 98 14.58 4.64 -6.07
N THR A 99 13.91 3.56 -6.48
CA THR A 99 13.09 3.55 -7.70
C THR A 99 11.83 2.72 -7.54
N ASN A 100 10.81 3.02 -8.36
CA ASN A 100 9.60 2.20 -8.55
C ASN A 100 8.62 2.16 -7.38
N GLY A 101 8.82 2.94 -6.32
CA GLY A 101 7.88 3.01 -5.19
C GLY A 101 8.41 2.41 -3.89
N PRO A 102 7.72 2.69 -2.78
CA PRO A 102 8.16 2.35 -1.41
C PRO A 102 8.40 0.86 -1.19
N GLU A 103 7.67 -0.03 -1.88
CA GLU A 103 7.87 -1.48 -1.80
C GLU A 103 9.23 -1.95 -2.36
N TYR A 104 9.77 -1.20 -3.32
CA TYR A 104 11.12 -1.40 -3.85
C TYR A 104 12.14 -0.67 -2.98
N HIS A 105 11.80 0.51 -2.46
CA HIS A 105 12.72 1.31 -1.67
C HIS A 105 13.22 0.57 -0.43
N VAL A 106 12.32 -0.10 0.32
CA VAL A 106 12.69 -0.89 1.51
C VAL A 106 13.67 -2.02 1.17
N SER A 107 13.53 -2.61 -0.02
CA SER A 107 14.37 -3.70 -0.50
C SER A 107 15.73 -3.20 -0.97
N GLN A 108 15.75 -2.15 -1.80
CA GLN A 108 16.97 -1.48 -2.29
C GLN A 108 17.81 -0.96 -1.13
N MET A 109 17.18 -0.38 -0.13
CA MET A 109 17.85 0.11 1.07
C MET A 109 18.52 -1.03 1.84
N ALA A 110 17.81 -2.15 2.05
CA ALA A 110 18.38 -3.31 2.73
C ALA A 110 19.64 -3.84 2.01
N ASP A 111 19.57 -4.00 0.69
CA ASP A 111 20.70 -4.48 -0.11
C ASP A 111 21.88 -3.48 -0.07
N ALA A 112 21.62 -2.18 -0.18
CA ALA A 112 22.65 -1.15 -0.13
C ALA A 112 23.36 -1.09 1.23
N VAL A 113 22.61 -1.22 2.34
CA VAL A 113 23.18 -1.26 3.70
C VAL A 113 24.06 -2.50 3.89
N ILE A 114 23.62 -3.66 3.42
CA ILE A 114 24.42 -4.91 3.50
C ILE A 114 25.74 -4.74 2.73
N VAL A 115 25.68 -4.25 1.48
CA VAL A 115 26.87 -4.06 0.64
C VAL A 115 27.83 -3.03 1.26
N ALA A 116 27.32 -1.87 1.68
CA ALA A 116 28.16 -0.83 2.28
C ALA A 116 28.83 -1.30 3.58
N ARG A 117 28.10 -2.05 4.43
CA ARG A 117 28.65 -2.66 5.64
C ARG A 117 29.75 -3.66 5.29
N TYR A 118 29.49 -4.57 4.34
CA TYR A 118 30.47 -5.60 3.96
C TYR A 118 31.78 -5.00 3.45
N LEU A 119 31.69 -3.93 2.65
CA LEU A 119 32.83 -3.26 2.06
C LEU A 119 33.51 -2.26 3.01
N ALA A 120 32.99 -2.06 4.22
CA ALA A 120 33.40 -0.98 5.13
C ALA A 120 33.40 0.39 4.44
N ALA A 121 32.40 0.65 3.59
CA ALA A 121 32.29 1.84 2.76
C ALA A 121 31.27 2.84 3.32
N ALA A 122 31.45 4.12 3.04
CA ALA A 122 30.45 5.12 3.37
C ALA A 122 29.24 5.01 2.43
N LEU A 123 28.04 4.91 2.99
CA LEU A 123 26.79 4.93 2.24
C LEU A 123 26.38 6.37 1.98
N VAL A 124 26.15 6.72 0.72
CA VAL A 124 25.66 8.05 0.35
C VAL A 124 24.14 8.05 0.39
N LEU A 125 23.55 9.13 0.95
CA LEU A 125 22.10 9.34 0.94
C LEU A 125 21.57 9.28 -0.50
N PRO A 126 20.60 8.40 -0.81
CA PRO A 126 20.16 8.18 -2.18
C PRO A 126 19.22 9.28 -2.67
N ASP A 127 19.17 9.48 -3.99
CA ASP A 127 18.06 10.15 -4.68
C ASP A 127 16.87 9.18 -4.85
N ILE A 128 15.69 9.74 -5.17
CA ILE A 128 14.50 8.97 -5.52
C ILE A 128 14.17 9.26 -6.98
N ARG A 129 13.99 8.22 -7.78
CA ARG A 129 13.66 8.33 -9.21
C ARG A 129 12.32 7.67 -9.50
N GLY A 130 11.40 8.47 -10.03
CA GLY A 130 10.10 8.01 -10.47
C GLY A 130 10.14 7.29 -11.81
N SER A 131 8.96 6.86 -12.24
CA SER A 131 8.75 6.08 -13.47
C SER A 131 8.97 6.89 -14.75
N ARG A 132 8.95 8.23 -14.67
CA ARG A 132 9.04 9.13 -15.82
C ARG A 132 10.46 9.71 -15.96
N PRO A 133 10.97 9.92 -17.18
CA PRO A 133 12.24 10.61 -17.39
C PRO A 133 12.21 12.00 -16.74
N GLY A 134 13.21 12.29 -15.89
CA GLY A 134 13.31 13.56 -15.17
C GLY A 134 12.50 13.64 -13.87
N ASP A 135 11.74 12.60 -13.50
CA ASP A 135 11.08 12.51 -12.20
C ASP A 135 12.12 12.14 -11.13
N GLU A 136 12.86 13.13 -10.66
CA GLU A 136 13.89 13.01 -9.63
C GLU A 136 13.48 13.81 -8.39
N ARG A 137 13.65 13.20 -7.22
CA ARG A 137 13.29 13.78 -5.92
C ARG A 137 14.42 13.58 -4.93
N ASN A 138 14.52 14.51 -3.99
CA ASN A 138 15.43 14.34 -2.87
C ASN A 138 14.85 13.31 -1.90
N PHE A 139 15.73 12.58 -1.19
CA PHE A 139 15.31 11.69 -0.11
C PHE A 139 14.38 12.37 0.90
N LYS A 140 14.74 13.61 1.29
CA LYS A 140 14.01 14.42 2.28
C LYS A 140 12.58 14.77 1.88
N ASP A 141 12.25 14.67 0.58
CA ASP A 141 10.92 15.01 0.10
C ASP A 141 9.90 13.94 0.51
N ILE A 142 10.36 12.71 0.78
CA ILE A 142 9.53 11.56 1.18
C ILE A 142 9.89 11.05 2.59
N TYR A 143 11.18 10.93 2.89
CA TYR A 143 11.68 10.25 4.08
C TYR A 143 12.44 11.18 5.03
N ASP A 144 12.38 10.88 6.33
CA ASP A 144 13.08 11.62 7.37
C ASP A 144 14.59 11.31 7.35
N VAL A 145 15.39 12.29 6.93
CA VAL A 145 16.86 12.16 6.80
C VAL A 145 17.52 11.90 8.15
N GLU A 146 17.08 12.57 9.21
CA GLU A 146 17.76 12.52 10.50
C GLU A 146 17.45 11.19 11.20
N LYS A 147 16.20 10.71 11.12
CA LYS A 147 15.86 9.35 11.58
C LYS A 147 16.57 8.28 10.78
N PHE A 148 16.68 8.44 9.46
CA PHE A 148 17.42 7.52 8.60
C PHE A 148 18.90 7.42 9.04
N MET A 149 19.60 8.55 9.15
CA MET A 149 21.00 8.56 9.58
C MET A 149 21.18 7.97 10.98
N LYS A 150 20.30 8.33 11.92
CA LYS A 150 20.31 7.78 13.29
C LYS A 150 20.05 6.27 13.33
N SER A 151 19.25 5.74 12.42
CA SER A 151 18.94 4.30 12.37
C SER A 151 20.16 3.44 12.02
N LEU A 152 21.09 3.99 11.25
CA LEU A 152 22.31 3.32 10.77
C LEU A 152 23.55 3.69 11.58
N ASP A 153 23.42 4.53 12.61
CA ASP A 153 24.54 4.91 13.47
C ASP A 153 25.18 3.67 14.13
N GLY A 154 26.51 3.62 14.07
CA GLY A 154 27.31 2.47 14.45
C GLY A 154 27.23 1.25 13.53
N VAL A 155 26.36 1.23 12.51
CA VAL A 155 26.19 0.09 11.58
C VAL A 155 26.89 0.37 10.25
N VAL A 156 26.60 1.51 9.64
CA VAL A 156 27.22 1.99 8.40
C VAL A 156 27.35 3.51 8.47
N LYS A 157 28.51 4.06 8.12
CA LYS A 157 28.68 5.51 8.03
C LYS A 157 27.85 6.05 6.88
N VAL A 158 26.94 6.96 7.18
CA VAL A 158 26.10 7.64 6.17
C VAL A 158 26.64 9.05 5.92
N VAL A 159 26.76 9.45 4.66
CA VAL A 159 27.10 10.81 4.24
C VAL A 159 25.99 11.41 3.39
N LYS A 160 25.73 12.71 3.52
CA LYS A 160 24.63 13.38 2.81
C LYS A 160 24.89 13.54 1.31
N GLN A 161 26.15 13.73 0.91
CA GLN A 161 26.58 13.95 -0.47
C GLN A 161 27.95 13.33 -0.71
N LEU A 162 28.27 13.05 -1.97
CA LEU A 162 29.63 12.71 -2.37
C LEU A 162 30.56 13.92 -2.27
N PRO A 163 31.86 13.71 -2.02
CA PRO A 163 32.88 14.74 -2.21
C PRO A 163 32.83 15.31 -3.64
N ASN A 164 33.11 16.60 -3.79
CA ASN A 164 33.03 17.32 -5.08
C ASN A 164 33.97 16.76 -6.15
N GLU A 165 35.02 16.05 -5.74
CA GLU A 165 36.01 15.43 -6.62
C GLU A 165 35.46 14.13 -7.27
N ILE A 166 34.35 13.58 -6.77
CA ILE A 166 33.77 12.33 -7.24
C ILE A 166 32.47 12.60 -8.01
N SER A 167 32.52 12.38 -9.32
CA SER A 167 31.34 12.48 -10.19
C SER A 167 30.56 11.16 -10.22
N ILE A 168 29.25 11.22 -9.95
CA ILE A 168 28.34 10.05 -10.00
C ILE A 168 28.34 9.39 -11.40
N ARG A 169 28.56 10.18 -12.46
CA ARG A 169 28.51 9.68 -13.85
C ARG A 169 29.69 8.77 -14.19
N ASP A 170 30.79 8.90 -13.45
CA ASP A 170 32.02 8.16 -13.69
C ASP A 170 32.13 6.92 -12.78
N LEU A 171 31.15 6.71 -11.90
CA LEU A 171 31.09 5.53 -11.03
C LEU A 171 30.74 4.27 -11.81
N ALA A 172 31.46 3.19 -11.52
CA ALA A 172 31.11 1.87 -12.04
C ALA A 172 29.73 1.44 -11.50
N ALA A 173 28.79 1.20 -12.41
CA ALA A 173 27.47 0.68 -12.07
C ALA A 173 27.55 -0.84 -11.84
N VAL A 174 27.25 -1.28 -10.62
CA VAL A 174 27.26 -2.69 -10.22
C VAL A 174 25.84 -3.15 -9.99
N LYS A 175 25.42 -4.18 -10.72
CA LYS A 175 24.09 -4.78 -10.56
C LYS A 175 24.11 -5.73 -9.36
N VAL A 176 23.14 -5.60 -8.47
CA VAL A 176 22.98 -6.47 -7.30
C VAL A 176 21.57 -7.07 -7.28
N PRO A 177 21.39 -8.38 -7.00
CA PRO A 177 20.08 -8.96 -6.86
C PRO A 177 19.43 -8.44 -5.58
N ASN A 178 18.09 -8.36 -5.57
CA ASN A 178 17.37 -8.20 -4.33
C ASN A 178 17.63 -9.38 -3.38
N ARG A 179 17.85 -9.06 -2.10
CA ARG A 179 18.31 -9.99 -1.06
C ARG A 179 19.71 -10.50 -1.37
N VAL A 180 20.62 -9.54 -1.58
CA VAL A 180 22.01 -9.80 -1.90
C VAL A 180 22.65 -10.70 -0.83
N THR A 181 23.39 -11.71 -1.28
CA THR A 181 24.13 -12.64 -0.40
C THR A 181 25.58 -12.21 -0.26
N GLU A 182 26.23 -12.63 0.82
CA GLU A 182 27.65 -12.37 1.04
C GLU A 182 28.51 -12.92 -0.12
N ASP A 183 28.25 -14.15 -0.55
CA ASP A 183 28.94 -14.77 -1.69
C ASP A 183 28.84 -13.91 -2.96
N HIS A 184 27.66 -13.35 -3.24
CA HIS A 184 27.49 -12.47 -4.39
C HIS A 184 28.34 -11.20 -4.27
N ILE A 185 28.47 -10.65 -3.05
CA ILE A 185 29.29 -9.47 -2.78
C ILE A 185 30.77 -9.80 -3.01
N VAL A 186 31.26 -10.92 -2.47
CA VAL A 186 32.66 -11.37 -2.62
C VAL A 186 33.03 -11.58 -4.08
N GLU A 187 32.16 -12.26 -4.83
CA GLU A 187 32.45 -12.66 -6.21
C GLU A 187 32.27 -11.51 -7.21
N ASN A 188 31.24 -10.67 -7.03
CA ASN A 188 30.79 -9.75 -8.09
C ASN A 188 30.95 -8.27 -7.74
N VAL A 189 30.96 -7.90 -6.46
CA VAL A 189 30.94 -6.48 -6.03
C VAL A 189 32.31 -6.06 -5.50
N GLN A 190 32.89 -6.84 -4.59
CA GLN A 190 34.15 -6.54 -3.91
C GLN A 190 35.33 -6.35 -4.88
N PRO A 191 35.51 -7.14 -5.97
CA PRO A 191 36.61 -6.93 -6.91
C PRO A 191 36.51 -5.58 -7.63
N ILE A 192 35.29 -5.18 -8.01
CA ILE A 192 35.03 -3.90 -8.66
C ILE A 192 35.29 -2.76 -7.67
N PHE A 193 34.81 -2.88 -6.44
CA PHE A 193 35.03 -1.89 -5.40
C PHE A 193 36.52 -1.71 -5.08
N LYS A 194 37.29 -2.79 -4.95
CA LYS A 194 38.75 -2.72 -4.72
C LYS A 194 39.49 -2.04 -5.88
N SER A 195 39.03 -2.23 -7.12
CA SER A 195 39.64 -1.61 -8.30
C SER A 195 39.26 -0.13 -8.47
N LYS A 196 38.01 0.24 -8.19
CA LYS A 196 37.45 1.57 -8.51
C LYS A 196 37.36 2.51 -7.31
N GLY A 197 37.38 1.98 -6.09
CA GLY A 197 37.19 2.71 -4.83
C GLY A 197 35.75 3.15 -4.57
N ASN A 198 35.00 3.56 -5.59
CA ASN A 198 33.63 4.04 -5.48
C ASN A 198 32.73 3.33 -6.49
N ILE A 199 31.53 2.96 -6.07
CA ILE A 199 30.58 2.23 -6.92
C ILE A 199 29.17 2.80 -6.82
N ARG A 200 28.38 2.56 -7.86
CA ARG A 200 26.95 2.82 -7.88
C ARG A 200 26.18 1.51 -7.99
N LEU A 201 25.33 1.21 -7.02
CA LEU A 201 24.50 0.02 -7.04
C LEU A 201 23.25 0.24 -7.88
N ALA A 202 22.88 -0.81 -8.62
CA ALA A 202 21.61 -0.92 -9.30
C ALA A 202 20.95 -2.26 -8.93
N THR A 203 19.96 -2.21 -8.05
CA THR A 203 19.25 -3.42 -7.61
C THR A 203 18.29 -3.91 -8.68
N TYR A 204 18.33 -5.20 -8.99
CA TYR A 204 17.33 -5.87 -9.81
C TYR A 204 16.58 -6.92 -9.00
N PHE A 205 15.35 -7.24 -9.42
CA PHE A 205 14.44 -8.07 -8.64
C PHE A 205 14.17 -9.38 -9.38
N PRO A 206 15.02 -10.41 -9.21
CA PRO A 206 14.83 -11.70 -9.87
C PRO A 206 13.62 -12.44 -9.32
N THR A 207 13.28 -12.21 -8.05
CA THR A 207 12.08 -12.76 -7.40
C THR A 207 11.43 -11.70 -6.51
N VAL A 208 10.11 -11.78 -6.33
CA VAL A 208 9.34 -10.90 -5.43
C VAL A 208 8.91 -11.62 -4.14
N ASN A 209 9.56 -12.74 -3.82
CA ASN A 209 9.19 -13.60 -2.71
C ASN A 209 9.91 -13.21 -1.42
N MET A 210 9.14 -12.74 -0.43
CA MET A 210 9.65 -12.33 0.88
C MET A 210 9.49 -13.41 1.95
N ARG A 211 9.58 -14.70 1.57
CA ARG A 211 9.60 -15.80 2.54
C ARG A 211 10.90 -15.79 3.36
N LYS A 212 10.79 -16.08 4.64
CA LYS A 212 11.92 -16.28 5.55
C LYS A 212 12.73 -17.49 5.12
N THR A 213 14.04 -17.40 5.27
CA THR A 213 14.98 -18.52 5.13
C THR A 213 15.00 -19.35 6.43
N THR A 214 15.38 -20.62 6.33
CA THR A 214 15.42 -21.55 7.48
C THR A 214 16.65 -21.35 8.37
N GLN A 215 17.68 -20.65 7.90
CA GLN A 215 18.92 -20.39 8.63
C GLN A 215 18.93 -18.93 9.11
N LYS A 216 19.14 -18.71 10.42
CA LYS A 216 19.36 -17.38 11.02
C LYS A 216 20.86 -17.06 10.98
N SER A 217 21.24 -15.96 10.34
CA SER A 217 22.61 -15.45 10.25
C SER A 217 22.72 -14.04 10.86
N SER A 218 23.94 -13.57 11.16
CA SER A 218 24.18 -12.17 11.57
C SER A 218 23.83 -11.17 10.46
N VAL A 219 23.97 -11.59 9.20
CA VAL A 219 23.53 -10.84 8.00
C VAL A 219 22.03 -10.56 8.05
N ASP A 220 21.23 -11.45 8.66
CA ASP A 220 19.79 -11.25 8.79
C ASP A 220 19.46 -10.05 9.68
N SER A 221 20.25 -9.77 10.73
CA SER A 221 20.00 -8.62 11.63
C SER A 221 20.17 -7.29 10.88
N VAL A 222 21.21 -7.19 10.05
CA VAL A 222 21.50 -6.00 9.24
C VAL A 222 20.46 -5.85 8.13
N SER A 223 20.09 -6.96 7.49
CA SER A 223 19.02 -6.99 6.49
C SER A 223 17.69 -6.51 7.09
N CYS A 224 17.33 -7.00 8.27
CA CYS A 224 16.13 -6.58 9.00
C CYS A 224 16.14 -5.09 9.33
N LEU A 225 17.26 -4.57 9.87
CA LEU A 225 17.43 -3.13 10.11
C LEU A 225 17.28 -2.34 8.81
N GLY A 226 17.99 -2.74 7.76
CA GLY A 226 17.98 -2.07 6.46
C GLY A 226 16.58 -2.03 5.83
N MET A 227 15.80 -3.10 5.97
CA MET A 227 14.48 -3.24 5.36
C MET A 227 13.37 -2.57 6.16
N PHE A 228 13.40 -2.67 7.50
CA PHE A 228 12.28 -2.27 8.36
C PHE A 228 12.58 -1.11 9.30
N GLY A 229 13.86 -0.77 9.52
CA GLY A 229 14.27 0.21 10.52
C GLY A 229 14.84 1.52 9.96
N THR A 230 14.96 1.67 8.64
CA THR A 230 15.66 2.81 8.02
C THR A 230 14.73 3.87 7.43
N LEU A 231 13.60 3.46 6.83
CA LEU A 231 12.72 4.35 6.08
C LEU A 231 11.50 4.75 6.89
N GLU A 232 11.52 5.98 7.40
CA GLU A 232 10.37 6.65 8.01
C GLU A 232 9.94 7.85 7.18
N LEU A 233 8.64 8.12 7.09
CA LEU A 233 8.13 9.29 6.38
C LEU A 233 8.56 10.57 7.07
N GLN A 234 8.87 11.58 6.26
CA GLN A 234 9.01 12.94 6.76
C GLN A 234 7.63 13.50 7.21
N PRO A 235 7.58 14.44 8.17
CA PRO A 235 6.35 14.84 8.85
C PRO A 235 5.21 15.23 7.91
N GLU A 236 5.48 16.03 6.88
CA GLU A 236 4.45 16.52 5.97
C GLU A 236 3.75 15.38 5.22
N VAL A 237 4.49 14.34 4.82
CA VAL A 237 3.93 13.18 4.11
C VAL A 237 3.16 12.29 5.09
N SER A 238 3.67 12.12 6.31
CA SER A 238 2.95 11.38 7.36
C SER A 238 1.62 12.04 7.69
N GLU A 239 1.58 13.36 7.85
CA GLU A 239 0.37 14.13 8.16
C GLU A 239 -0.72 13.93 7.11
N VAL A 240 -0.36 13.90 5.81
CA VAL A 240 -1.33 13.64 4.74
C VAL A 240 -1.88 12.21 4.84
N VAL A 241 -1.00 11.22 5.02
CA VAL A 241 -1.42 9.82 5.19
C VAL A 241 -2.34 9.67 6.41
N ASP A 242 -1.98 10.28 7.53
CA ASP A 242 -2.71 10.18 8.79
C ASP A 242 -4.07 10.89 8.68
N SER A 243 -4.12 12.07 8.08
CA SER A 243 -5.36 12.79 7.76
C SER A 243 -6.31 11.96 6.88
N MET A 244 -5.78 11.31 5.83
CA MET A 244 -6.59 10.45 4.96
C MET A 244 -7.14 9.24 5.71
N ILE A 245 -6.34 8.64 6.60
CA ILE A 245 -6.78 7.54 7.46
C ILE A 245 -7.87 8.01 8.43
N GLU A 246 -7.70 9.15 9.09
CA GLU A 246 -8.70 9.72 9.99
C GLU A 246 -10.02 10.00 9.27
N GLN A 247 -9.96 10.50 8.04
CA GLN A 247 -11.14 10.70 7.21
C GLN A 247 -11.82 9.37 6.87
N LEU A 248 -11.07 8.34 6.45
CA LEU A 248 -11.62 7.00 6.22
C LEU A 248 -12.30 6.43 7.47
N ARG A 249 -11.66 6.56 8.64
CA ARG A 249 -12.25 6.13 9.92
C ARG A 249 -13.53 6.89 10.26
N THR A 250 -13.56 8.19 9.97
CA THR A 250 -14.74 9.04 10.16
C THR A 250 -15.90 8.64 9.24
N LEU A 251 -15.62 8.18 8.02
CA LEU A 251 -16.62 7.68 7.08
C LEU A 251 -17.13 6.27 7.46
N SER A 252 -16.33 5.51 8.22
CA SER A 252 -16.60 4.18 8.76
C SER A 252 -17.38 4.14 10.08
N ARG A 253 -18.16 5.17 10.45
CA ARG A 253 -18.86 5.24 11.75
C ARG A 253 -19.73 4.01 12.09
N LYS A 254 -20.39 3.40 11.10
CA LYS A 254 -21.24 2.22 11.35
C LYS A 254 -20.43 0.92 11.53
N SER A 255 -19.15 0.93 11.19
CA SER A 255 -18.23 -0.20 11.34
C SER A 255 -17.19 0.06 12.42
N ASP A 256 -17.53 0.81 13.47
CA ASP A 256 -16.62 1.19 14.56
C ASP A 256 -15.31 1.88 14.10
N GLY A 257 -15.35 2.58 12.96
CA GLY A 257 -14.18 3.24 12.38
C GLY A 257 -13.24 2.29 11.61
N LEU A 258 -13.67 1.05 11.33
CA LEU A 258 -12.90 0.06 10.57
C LEU A 258 -13.05 0.26 9.07
N PHE A 259 -11.97 0.08 8.31
CA PHE A 259 -12.00 0.15 6.85
C PHE A 259 -11.10 -0.89 6.18
N ILE A 260 -11.39 -1.16 4.92
CA ILE A 260 -10.62 -2.07 4.07
C ILE A 260 -9.79 -1.23 3.10
N ALA A 261 -8.51 -1.57 2.95
CA ALA A 261 -7.71 -1.10 1.83
C ALA A 261 -7.55 -2.22 0.81
N VAL A 262 -7.85 -1.93 -0.46
CA VAL A 262 -7.73 -2.86 -1.57
C VAL A 262 -6.65 -2.35 -2.52
N ASP A 263 -5.62 -3.16 -2.76
CA ASP A 263 -4.63 -2.87 -3.80
C ASP A 263 -5.21 -3.21 -5.17
N LEU A 264 -5.84 -2.22 -5.81
CA LEU A 264 -6.49 -2.32 -7.10
C LEU A 264 -6.18 -1.06 -7.91
N ARG A 265 -5.27 -1.22 -8.87
CA ARG A 265 -4.84 -0.19 -9.82
C ARG A 265 -5.21 -0.62 -11.24
N VAL A 266 -6.07 0.16 -11.88
CA VAL A 266 -6.65 -0.20 -13.18
C VAL A 266 -5.56 -0.29 -14.25
N ASP A 267 -4.64 0.68 -14.30
CA ASP A 267 -3.50 0.73 -15.22
C ASP A 267 -2.62 -0.52 -15.11
N VAL A 268 -2.38 -1.03 -13.90
CA VAL A 268 -1.58 -2.25 -13.68
C VAL A 268 -2.34 -3.51 -14.08
N LEU A 269 -3.66 -3.54 -13.88
CA LEU A 269 -4.51 -4.68 -14.23
C LEU A 269 -4.68 -4.83 -15.75
N GLU A 270 -4.86 -3.71 -16.45
CA GLU A 270 -4.93 -3.68 -17.92
C GLU A 270 -3.62 -4.18 -18.54
N ASN A 271 -2.47 -3.69 -18.05
CA ASN A 271 -1.15 -4.10 -18.52
C ASN A 271 -0.84 -5.59 -18.27
N LYS A 272 -1.46 -6.22 -17.27
CA LYS A 272 -1.25 -7.63 -16.92
C LYS A 272 -2.19 -8.60 -17.64
N ASN A 273 -3.10 -8.13 -18.49
CA ASN A 273 -4.14 -8.95 -19.14
C ASN A 273 -4.79 -9.90 -18.13
N CYS A 274 -5.42 -9.34 -17.09
CA CYS A 274 -6.08 -10.08 -16.00
C CYS A 274 -7.36 -10.80 -16.44
N HIS A 275 -7.28 -11.59 -17.52
CA HIS A 275 -8.33 -12.47 -18.00
C HIS A 275 -8.32 -13.77 -17.18
N GLY A 276 -9.51 -14.27 -16.86
CA GLY A 276 -9.69 -15.49 -16.08
C GLY A 276 -9.02 -16.68 -16.76
N SER A 277 -7.88 -17.12 -16.22
CA SER A 277 -7.25 -18.38 -16.63
C SER A 277 -8.07 -19.52 -16.02
N GLY A 278 -8.87 -20.19 -16.85
CA GLY A 278 -9.71 -21.34 -16.48
C GLY A 278 -8.95 -22.63 -16.19
N THR A 279 -7.86 -22.59 -15.43
CA THR A 279 -7.13 -23.79 -14.98
C THR A 279 -6.72 -23.65 -13.50
N ASN A 280 -6.52 -24.78 -12.82
CA ASN A 280 -6.25 -24.96 -11.38
C ASN A 280 -4.98 -24.26 -10.82
N VAL A 281 -4.48 -23.21 -11.47
CA VAL A 281 -3.38 -22.36 -11.01
C VAL A 281 -3.96 -21.14 -10.29
N ALA A 282 -3.45 -20.85 -9.09
CA ALA A 282 -3.88 -19.68 -8.32
C ALA A 282 -3.77 -18.41 -9.17
N LYS A 283 -4.89 -17.68 -9.32
CA LYS A 283 -4.95 -16.47 -10.13
C LYS A 283 -3.99 -15.40 -9.58
N SER A 284 -3.23 -14.77 -10.46
CA SER A 284 -2.18 -13.80 -10.10
C SER A 284 -2.71 -12.37 -9.94
N CYS A 285 -3.90 -12.09 -10.46
CA CYS A 285 -4.59 -10.81 -10.34
C CYS A 285 -6.12 -10.93 -10.40
N TYR A 286 -6.84 -9.96 -9.83
CA TYR A 286 -8.30 -9.93 -9.74
C TYR A 286 -8.85 -8.57 -10.18
N ASN A 287 -9.97 -8.57 -10.90
CA ASN A 287 -10.64 -7.34 -11.33
C ASN A 287 -11.62 -6.81 -10.27
N ALA A 288 -12.19 -5.62 -10.49
CA ALA A 288 -13.09 -4.97 -9.54
C ALA A 288 -14.33 -5.82 -9.19
N GLN A 289 -14.93 -6.50 -10.16
CA GLN A 289 -16.09 -7.37 -9.94
C GLN A 289 -15.72 -8.57 -9.05
N GLU A 290 -14.59 -9.22 -9.31
CA GLU A 290 -14.13 -10.35 -8.51
C GLU A 290 -13.83 -9.94 -7.07
N ILE A 291 -13.19 -8.78 -6.87
CA ILE A 291 -12.95 -8.23 -5.54
C ILE A 291 -14.26 -7.92 -4.82
N ALA A 292 -15.23 -7.29 -5.50
CA ALA A 292 -16.52 -6.95 -4.91
C ALA A 292 -17.27 -8.20 -4.44
N LEU A 293 -17.36 -9.22 -5.30
CA LEU A 293 -17.99 -10.49 -4.98
C LEU A 293 -17.24 -11.25 -3.88
N PHE A 294 -15.91 -11.19 -3.88
CA PHE A 294 -15.08 -11.77 -2.82
C PHE A 294 -15.38 -11.13 -1.46
N LEU A 295 -15.43 -9.80 -1.38
CA LEU A 295 -15.71 -9.09 -0.13
C LEU A 295 -17.11 -9.41 0.41
N ARG A 296 -18.13 -9.46 -0.46
CA ARG A 296 -19.48 -9.92 -0.07
C ARG A 296 -19.47 -11.36 0.41
N LYS A 297 -18.82 -12.26 -0.33
CA LYS A 297 -18.71 -13.68 0.02
C LYS A 297 -18.07 -13.89 1.40
N VAL A 298 -17.03 -13.13 1.73
CA VAL A 298 -16.36 -13.16 3.05
C VAL A 298 -17.28 -12.69 4.18
N GLY A 299 -18.27 -11.85 3.87
CA GLY A 299 -19.29 -11.37 4.81
C GLY A 299 -19.14 -9.91 5.21
N PHE A 300 -18.47 -9.08 4.38
CA PHE A 300 -18.46 -7.63 4.60
C PHE A 300 -19.80 -7.00 4.18
N ASP A 301 -20.30 -6.10 5.01
CA ASP A 301 -21.56 -5.38 4.79
C ASP A 301 -21.41 -4.27 3.72
N THR A 302 -22.50 -3.90 3.05
CA THR A 302 -22.48 -2.86 1.99
C THR A 302 -22.07 -1.48 2.51
N ASP A 303 -22.27 -1.18 3.81
CA ASP A 303 -21.80 0.06 4.44
C ASP A 303 -20.30 0.05 4.78
N THR A 304 -19.59 -1.05 4.51
CA THR A 304 -18.14 -1.14 4.74
C THR A 304 -17.41 -0.09 3.89
N THR A 305 -16.55 0.70 4.53
CA THR A 305 -15.73 1.69 3.82
C THR A 305 -14.51 1.03 3.20
N ILE A 306 -14.29 1.33 1.92
CA ILE A 306 -13.21 0.78 1.11
C ILE A 306 -12.35 1.91 0.56
N TYR A 307 -11.04 1.80 0.79
CA TYR A 307 -10.02 2.59 0.11
C TYR A 307 -9.42 1.78 -1.04
N LEU A 308 -9.34 2.38 -2.23
CA LEU A 308 -8.67 1.81 -3.39
C LEU A 308 -7.32 2.48 -3.62
N THR A 309 -6.31 1.69 -4.00
CA THR A 309 -5.00 2.22 -4.45
C THR A 309 -5.04 2.90 -5.82
N GLN A 310 -6.15 3.54 -6.16
CA GLN A 310 -6.38 4.26 -7.41
C GLN A 310 -6.27 5.79 -7.18
N SER A 311 -5.72 6.54 -8.14
CA SER A 311 -5.65 8.02 -8.06
C SER A 311 -7.03 8.66 -8.18
N LYS A 312 -7.64 8.56 -9.37
CA LYS A 312 -8.97 9.09 -9.68
C LYS A 312 -9.96 7.98 -9.97
N TRP A 313 -11.24 8.29 -9.85
CA TRP A 313 -12.29 7.31 -10.15
C TRP A 313 -12.20 6.83 -11.61
N ASP A 314 -12.35 5.53 -11.80
CA ASP A 314 -12.42 4.89 -13.10
C ASP A 314 -13.73 4.10 -13.22
N ASN A 315 -14.38 4.17 -14.39
CA ASN A 315 -15.69 3.56 -14.60
C ASN A 315 -15.68 2.03 -14.49
N SER A 316 -14.53 1.38 -14.72
CA SER A 316 -14.36 -0.06 -14.50
C SER A 316 -14.52 -0.48 -13.03
N LEU A 317 -14.49 0.48 -12.10
CA LEU A 317 -14.66 0.27 -10.66
C LEU A 317 -16.13 0.40 -10.20
N SER A 318 -17.05 0.74 -11.11
CA SER A 318 -18.48 0.96 -10.83
C SER A 318 -19.12 -0.18 -10.03
N VAL A 319 -18.92 -1.43 -10.46
CA VAL A 319 -19.47 -2.62 -9.78
C VAL A 319 -19.07 -2.69 -8.30
N LEU A 320 -17.84 -2.29 -7.97
CA LEU A 320 -17.39 -2.27 -6.57
C LEU A 320 -18.15 -1.20 -5.78
N LYS A 321 -18.38 -0.03 -6.38
CA LYS A 321 -19.14 1.07 -5.75
C LYS A 321 -20.64 0.76 -5.62
N ASP A 322 -21.20 0.04 -6.59
CA ASP A 322 -22.61 -0.37 -6.54
C ASP A 322 -22.86 -1.31 -5.35
N ILE A 323 -21.91 -2.21 -5.07
CA ILE A 323 -21.98 -3.16 -3.95
C ILE A 323 -21.54 -2.50 -2.63
N PHE A 324 -20.51 -1.66 -2.66
CA PHE A 324 -19.97 -0.93 -1.51
C PHE A 324 -19.94 0.57 -1.81
N PRO A 325 -21.05 1.31 -1.58
CA PRO A 325 -21.16 2.72 -1.95
C PRO A 325 -20.11 3.63 -1.30
N LYS A 326 -19.56 3.23 -0.16
CA LYS A 326 -18.46 3.92 0.54
C LYS A 326 -17.08 3.49 0.03
N THR A 327 -16.93 3.44 -1.29
CA THR A 327 -15.66 3.18 -1.96
C THR A 327 -15.02 4.49 -2.38
N TYR A 328 -13.76 4.69 -2.02
CA TYR A 328 -13.05 5.95 -2.24
C TYR A 328 -11.65 5.74 -2.85
N THR A 329 -11.26 6.68 -3.73
CA THR A 329 -9.91 6.81 -4.25
C THR A 329 -9.12 7.88 -3.51
N LYS A 330 -7.83 8.05 -3.85
CA LYS A 330 -6.99 9.12 -3.30
C LYS A 330 -7.60 10.51 -3.50
N GLU A 331 -8.12 10.80 -4.70
CA GLU A 331 -8.77 12.08 -5.01
C GLU A 331 -10.00 12.36 -4.14
N ASN A 332 -10.74 11.32 -3.73
CA ASN A 332 -11.94 11.51 -2.91
C ASN A 332 -11.63 11.80 -1.44
N ILE A 333 -10.51 11.29 -0.92
CA ILE A 333 -10.17 11.31 0.51
C ILE A 333 -9.09 12.33 0.85
N MET A 334 -8.26 12.73 -0.11
CA MET A 334 -7.21 13.70 0.18
C MET A 334 -7.80 15.10 0.41
N PRO A 335 -7.34 15.84 1.44
CA PRO A 335 -7.70 17.24 1.63
C PRO A 335 -7.40 18.08 0.39
N GLU A 336 -8.30 18.98 0.01
CA GLU A 336 -8.25 19.72 -1.25
C GLU A 336 -6.94 20.51 -1.40
N GLU A 337 -6.50 21.14 -0.31
CA GLU A 337 -5.26 21.91 -0.24
C GLU A 337 -3.98 21.09 -0.42
N LYS A 338 -4.06 19.75 -0.27
CA LYS A 338 -2.92 18.84 -0.44
C LYS A 338 -2.88 18.24 -1.86
N LYS A 339 -4.00 18.20 -2.58
CA LYS A 339 -4.10 17.54 -3.90
C LYS A 339 -3.11 18.09 -4.91
N GLY A 340 -2.93 19.41 -4.96
CA GLY A 340 -2.02 20.06 -5.91
C GLY A 340 -0.56 19.60 -5.81
N LYS A 341 -0.12 19.14 -4.64
CA LYS A 341 1.25 18.63 -4.43
C LYS A 341 1.36 17.11 -4.56
N PHE A 342 0.37 16.38 -4.04
CA PHE A 342 0.44 14.93 -3.91
C PHE A 342 -0.21 14.17 -5.06
N LEU A 343 -1.13 14.79 -5.79
CA LEU A 343 -1.87 14.23 -6.95
C LEU A 343 -1.64 15.03 -8.23
N GLU A 344 -0.60 15.86 -8.30
CA GLU A 344 -0.28 16.67 -9.49
C GLU A 344 -0.12 15.78 -10.74
N PHE A 345 0.48 14.61 -10.56
CA PHE A 345 0.70 13.64 -11.61
C PHE A 345 0.30 12.25 -11.14
N GLU A 346 -0.58 11.61 -11.91
CA GLU A 346 -1.01 10.24 -11.67
C GLU A 346 0.19 9.28 -11.72
N GLY A 347 0.24 8.36 -10.75
CA GLY A 347 1.32 7.39 -10.63
C GLY A 347 2.65 7.96 -10.13
N SER A 348 2.64 9.17 -9.56
CA SER A 348 3.83 9.75 -8.92
C SER A 348 4.31 8.90 -7.72
N GLU A 349 5.57 9.06 -7.35
CA GLU A 349 6.15 8.37 -6.18
C GLU A 349 5.40 8.70 -4.88
N LEU A 350 4.84 9.92 -4.74
CA LEU A 350 4.05 10.31 -3.58
C LEU A 350 2.73 9.54 -3.48
N GLU A 351 2.04 9.32 -4.61
CA GLU A 351 0.81 8.49 -4.62
C GLU A 351 1.09 7.07 -4.15
N LYS A 352 2.18 6.46 -4.65
CA LYS A 352 2.59 5.10 -4.25
C LYS A 352 2.94 5.03 -2.77
N VAL A 353 3.57 6.07 -2.24
CA VAL A 353 3.85 6.20 -0.80
C VAL A 353 2.57 6.24 0.02
N ILE A 354 1.59 7.05 -0.38
CA ILE A 354 0.30 7.12 0.30
C ILE A 354 -0.37 5.74 0.33
N ASP A 355 -0.46 5.08 -0.83
CA ASP A 355 -1.05 3.74 -0.94
C ASP A 355 -0.37 2.72 -0.02
N PHE A 356 0.96 2.67 -0.04
CA PHE A 356 1.73 1.71 0.76
C PHE A 356 1.45 1.87 2.26
N TYR A 357 1.39 3.10 2.75
CA TYR A 357 1.18 3.36 4.17
C TYR A 357 -0.29 3.23 4.60
N ILE A 358 -1.26 3.64 3.78
CA ILE A 358 -2.69 3.41 4.06
C ILE A 358 -2.97 1.90 4.09
N CYS A 359 -2.50 1.13 3.10
CA CYS A 359 -2.64 -0.33 3.07
C CYS A 359 -1.94 -1.01 4.27
N SER A 360 -0.84 -0.44 4.74
CA SER A 360 -0.13 -0.95 5.93
C SER A 360 -0.87 -0.68 7.24
N LYS A 361 -1.63 0.43 7.33
CA LYS A 361 -2.34 0.85 8.55
C LYS A 361 -3.82 0.48 8.56
N SER A 362 -4.41 0.04 7.44
CA SER A 362 -5.82 -0.36 7.35
C SER A 362 -6.15 -1.55 8.24
N ASP A 363 -7.43 -1.72 8.57
CA ASP A 363 -7.86 -2.83 9.45
C ASP A 363 -7.85 -4.15 8.67
N VAL A 364 -8.25 -4.11 7.39
CA VAL A 364 -8.11 -5.22 6.44
C VAL A 364 -7.34 -4.76 5.21
N PHE A 365 -6.42 -5.60 4.73
CA PHE A 365 -5.76 -5.40 3.44
C PHE A 365 -6.14 -6.53 2.47
N VAL A 366 -6.52 -6.17 1.24
CA VAL A 366 -6.87 -7.10 0.17
C VAL A 366 -6.03 -6.81 -1.08
N PRO A 367 -5.06 -7.67 -1.42
CA PRO A 367 -4.29 -7.49 -2.66
C PRO A 367 -5.09 -8.03 -3.85
N ALA A 368 -5.42 -7.16 -4.82
CA ALA A 368 -5.93 -7.64 -6.12
C ALA A 368 -4.79 -8.13 -7.02
N LEU A 369 -3.53 -7.83 -6.67
CA LEU A 369 -2.34 -8.23 -7.40
C LEU A 369 -1.37 -9.00 -6.50
N SER A 370 -0.87 -10.13 -6.99
CA SER A 370 0.35 -10.72 -6.44
C SER A 370 1.57 -9.89 -6.86
N GLY A 371 2.53 -9.69 -5.95
CA GLY A 371 3.74 -8.93 -6.25
C GLY A 371 4.46 -8.39 -5.03
N LEU A 372 5.44 -7.54 -5.30
CA LEU A 372 6.31 -6.94 -4.29
C LEU A 372 5.56 -5.96 -3.37
N PHE A 373 4.55 -5.24 -3.89
CA PHE A 373 3.70 -4.36 -3.10
C PHE A 373 2.98 -5.15 -2.00
N TYR A 374 2.24 -6.20 -2.38
CA TYR A 374 1.61 -7.12 -1.43
C TYR A 374 2.61 -7.68 -0.41
N ALA A 375 3.77 -8.19 -0.86
CA ALA A 375 4.76 -8.77 0.04
C ALA A 375 5.27 -7.76 1.10
N ASN A 376 5.62 -6.54 0.69
CA ASN A 376 6.17 -5.55 1.61
C ASN A 376 5.10 -4.89 2.51
N VAL A 377 3.88 -4.69 2.00
CA VAL A 377 2.74 -4.29 2.84
C VAL A 377 2.48 -5.37 3.90
N ALA A 378 2.54 -6.66 3.52
CA ALA A 378 2.41 -7.74 4.49
C ALA A 378 3.50 -7.68 5.57
N GLY A 379 4.76 -7.43 5.20
CA GLY A 379 5.86 -7.22 6.15
C GLY A 379 5.59 -6.10 7.16
N LYS A 380 5.13 -4.94 6.67
CA LYS A 380 4.82 -3.78 7.54
C LYS A 380 3.61 -4.03 8.43
N ARG A 381 2.56 -4.67 7.90
CA ARG A 381 1.38 -5.08 8.67
C ARG A 381 1.73 -6.08 9.78
N ILE A 382 2.63 -7.03 9.51
CA ILE A 382 3.13 -7.96 10.54
C ILE A 382 3.81 -7.20 11.68
N ALA A 383 4.67 -6.23 11.35
CA ALA A 383 5.33 -5.39 12.37
C ALA A 383 4.31 -4.63 13.23
N LEU A 384 3.31 -4.02 12.58
CA LEU A 384 2.24 -3.25 13.23
C LEU A 384 1.22 -4.09 13.99
N GLY A 385 1.33 -5.43 14.00
CA GLY A 385 0.34 -6.29 14.64
C GLY A 385 -1.01 -6.29 13.92
N LYS A 386 -1.05 -6.04 12.60
CA LYS A 386 -2.26 -6.02 11.76
C LYS A 386 -2.34 -7.23 10.84
N PRO A 387 -2.59 -8.45 11.37
CA PRO A 387 -2.42 -9.70 10.62
C PRO A 387 -3.46 -9.91 9.52
N GLN A 388 -4.59 -9.18 9.53
CA GLN A 388 -5.70 -9.47 8.62
C GLN A 388 -5.38 -8.99 7.20
N ILE A 389 -4.88 -9.94 6.40
CA ILE A 389 -4.64 -9.78 4.97
C ILE A 389 -5.42 -10.88 4.26
N LEU A 390 -6.44 -10.51 3.50
CA LEU A 390 -7.33 -11.46 2.84
C LEU A 390 -6.98 -11.52 1.36
N VAL A 391 -6.47 -12.67 0.92
CA VAL A 391 -6.10 -12.92 -0.48
C VAL A 391 -7.29 -13.61 -1.15
N PRO A 392 -7.84 -13.05 -2.25
CA PRO A 392 -8.90 -13.73 -2.98
C PRO A 392 -8.44 -15.11 -3.48
N ALA A 393 -9.33 -16.09 -3.41
CA ALA A 393 -9.10 -17.45 -3.86
C ALA A 393 -10.44 -18.11 -4.24
N ASP A 394 -10.40 -19.04 -5.20
CA ASP A 394 -11.58 -19.84 -5.55
C ASP A 394 -11.72 -21.03 -4.59
N ILE A 395 -12.46 -20.82 -3.51
CA ILE A 395 -12.73 -21.84 -2.49
C ILE A 395 -14.22 -22.19 -2.53
N PRO A 396 -14.61 -23.47 -2.70
CA PRO A 396 -16.01 -23.91 -2.67
C PRO A 396 -16.73 -23.44 -1.40
N GLY A 397 -17.93 -22.85 -1.57
CA GLY A 397 -18.63 -22.11 -0.51
C GLY A 397 -19.08 -22.92 0.71
N THR A 398 -19.30 -24.24 0.58
CA THR A 398 -19.84 -25.07 1.67
C THR A 398 -18.85 -25.37 2.80
N SER A 399 -17.55 -25.08 2.60
CA SER A 399 -16.46 -25.37 3.54
C SER A 399 -15.55 -24.18 3.86
N ALA A 400 -15.76 -23.01 3.24
CA ALA A 400 -14.91 -21.84 3.44
C ALA A 400 -15.19 -21.13 4.79
N THR A 401 -14.11 -20.80 5.49
CA THR A 401 -14.04 -19.92 6.67
C THR A 401 -13.15 -18.71 6.32
N VAL A 402 -13.30 -17.58 7.02
CA VAL A 402 -12.51 -16.34 6.73
C VAL A 402 -11.01 -16.62 6.80
N THR A 403 -10.59 -17.54 7.67
CA THR A 403 -9.19 -17.95 7.84
C THR A 403 -8.62 -18.68 6.63
N ASN A 404 -9.45 -19.28 5.77
CA ASN A 404 -9.00 -19.91 4.52
C ASN A 404 -8.48 -18.88 3.51
N TYR A 405 -8.92 -17.62 3.61
CA TYR A 405 -8.47 -16.52 2.75
C TYR A 405 -7.30 -15.73 3.36
N LEU A 406 -6.85 -16.08 4.57
CA LEU A 406 -5.74 -15.40 5.20
C LEU A 406 -4.47 -15.61 4.37
N SER A 407 -3.74 -14.52 4.14
CA SER A 407 -2.45 -14.52 3.45
C SER A 407 -1.55 -15.67 3.93
N PRO A 408 -0.95 -16.45 3.02
CA PRO A 408 0.02 -17.48 3.40
C PRO A 408 1.19 -16.94 4.22
N TYR A 409 1.56 -15.66 4.03
CA TYR A 409 2.58 -14.97 4.81
C TYR A 409 2.24 -14.96 6.30
N VAL A 410 0.98 -14.67 6.62
CA VAL A 410 0.47 -14.57 7.98
C VAL A 410 0.06 -15.95 8.51
N ALA A 411 -0.77 -16.69 7.78
CA ALA A 411 -1.31 -17.98 8.21
C ALA A 411 -0.22 -19.01 8.53
N LYS A 412 0.86 -19.04 7.74
CA LYS A 412 2.00 -19.95 7.93
C LYS A 412 3.19 -19.31 8.66
N LYS A 413 3.06 -18.04 9.09
CA LYS A 413 4.14 -17.23 9.67
C LYS A 413 5.47 -17.36 8.91
N ASN A 414 5.40 -17.30 7.57
CA ASN A 414 6.55 -17.60 6.70
C ASN A 414 7.13 -16.37 6.00
N HIS A 415 6.62 -15.16 6.27
CA HIS A 415 7.23 -13.91 5.81
C HIS A 415 8.55 -13.61 6.56
N LEU A 416 9.50 -12.94 5.90
CA LEU A 416 10.79 -12.51 6.47
C LEU A 416 10.62 -11.63 7.72
N ALA A 417 9.59 -10.79 7.76
CA ALA A 417 9.29 -9.95 8.93
C ALA A 417 9.19 -10.75 10.25
N TYR A 418 8.70 -11.99 10.23
CA TYR A 418 8.66 -12.83 11.44
C TYR A 418 10.05 -13.25 11.96
N SER A 419 11.10 -13.09 11.16
CA SER A 419 12.48 -13.23 11.59
C SER A 419 13.07 -11.92 12.12
N CYS A 420 12.47 -10.78 11.80
CA CYS A 420 12.94 -9.43 12.14
C CYS A 420 12.24 -8.81 13.36
N PHE A 421 11.06 -9.31 13.73
CA PHE A 421 10.29 -8.81 14.86
C PHE A 421 10.01 -9.92 15.87
N CYS A 422 10.03 -9.60 17.18
CA CYS A 422 9.82 -10.51 18.29
C CYS A 422 8.60 -10.16 19.16
#